data_AF-A0A7Z8LC75-F1
#
_entry.id   AF-A0A7Z8LC75-F1
#
_cell.length_a   1.000
_cell.length_b   1.000
_cell.length_c   1.000
_cell.angle_alpha   90.00
_cell.angle_beta   90.00
_cell.angle_gamma   90.00
#
_symmetry.space_group_name_H-M   'P 1'
#
loop_
_entity.id
_entity.type
_entity.pdbx_description
1 polymer ?
#
loop_
_entity_poly.entity_id
_entity_poly.type
_entity_poly.pdbx_seq_one_letter_code
_entity_poly.pdbx_strand_id
1 'polypeptide(L)'
;MMERLRAERLKRRKLKQRHGAALREIDFLRARLQAHEQHGPQPPILPPPGSLRPELQPRAGRATLWKTARTRLLWSGLTADQALYLECTCLQRLARETGRARSHFPQIITIRPADHCFEITHQGPTVREMVQAGSRVPVPDPEAQVSRIVDQMRASGVVHLDMLADGRNLCVSADGHVSVIDFDIASVDGVAYSGMIERHLTRFHESGGHDGYASLLLKILQQVRA
;
A
#
# COMPACT_ATOMS: atom_id res chain seq x y z
N MET A 1 29.07 29.37 3.52
CA MET A 1 28.05 30.18 2.80
C MET A 1 27.30 29.38 1.72
N MET A 2 27.99 28.61 0.87
CA MET A 2 27.38 27.78 -0.18
C MET A 2 26.41 26.68 0.31
N GLU A 3 26.68 26.07 1.46
CA GLU A 3 25.79 25.04 2.03
C GLU A 3 24.46 25.60 2.54
N ARG A 4 24.46 26.80 3.14
CA ARG A 4 23.22 27.48 3.57
C ARG A 4 22.32 27.80 2.38
N LEU A 5 22.90 28.28 1.27
CA LEU A 5 22.15 28.55 0.04
C LEU A 5 21.56 27.27 -0.59
N ARG A 6 22.27 26.15 -0.53
CA ARG A 6 21.76 24.84 -0.98
C ARG A 6 20.61 24.35 -0.10
N ALA A 7 20.74 24.47 1.23
CA ALA A 7 19.70 24.09 2.18
C ALA A 7 18.43 24.95 2.01
N GLU A 8 18.56 26.25 1.81
CA GLU A 8 17.42 27.15 1.56
C GLU A 8 16.71 26.84 0.23
N ARG A 9 17.46 26.57 -0.84
CA ARG A 9 16.89 26.14 -2.13
C ARG A 9 16.10 24.85 -1.99
N LEU A 10 16.62 23.87 -1.25
CA LEU A 10 15.91 22.62 -0.96
C LEU A 10 14.64 22.86 -0.15
N LYS A 11 14.69 23.73 0.87
CA LYS A 11 13.54 24.10 1.69
C LYS A 11 12.43 24.78 0.85
N ARG A 12 12.79 25.74 -0.01
CA ARG A 12 11.85 26.39 -0.93
C ARG A 12 11.25 25.40 -1.94
N ARG A 13 12.04 24.46 -2.47
CA ARG A 13 11.56 23.41 -3.37
C ARG A 13 10.54 22.50 -2.68
N LYS A 14 10.84 22.02 -1.47
CA LYS A 14 9.90 21.23 -0.65
C LYS A 14 8.61 22.03 -0.36
N LEU A 15 8.72 23.32 -0.04
CA LEU A 15 7.56 24.16 0.23
C LEU A 15 6.66 24.33 -1.01
N LYS A 16 7.25 24.61 -2.18
CA LYS A 16 6.51 24.67 -3.46
C LYS A 16 5.81 23.35 -3.78
N GLN A 17 6.49 22.23 -3.58
CA GLN A 17 5.89 20.90 -3.75
C GLN A 17 4.71 20.68 -2.80
N ARG A 18 4.81 21.11 -1.52
CA ARG A 18 3.73 21.00 -0.53
C ARG A 18 2.53 21.85 -0.92
N HIS A 19 2.78 23.09 -1.30
CA HIS A 19 1.73 23.99 -1.76
C HIS A 19 1.02 23.43 -3.01
N GLY A 20 1.78 22.95 -3.99
CA GLY A 20 1.20 22.32 -5.19
C GLY A 20 0.41 21.04 -4.88
N ALA A 21 0.85 20.22 -3.92
CA ALA A 21 0.08 19.05 -3.48
C ALA A 21 -1.21 19.44 -2.77
N ALA A 22 -1.16 20.45 -1.90
CA ALA A 22 -2.33 20.98 -1.21
C ALA A 22 -3.36 21.56 -2.18
N LEU A 23 -2.92 22.35 -3.18
CA LEU A 23 -3.82 22.89 -4.20
C LEU A 23 -4.50 21.78 -5.01
N ARG A 24 -3.75 20.75 -5.44
CA ARG A 24 -4.34 19.60 -6.15
C ARG A 24 -5.36 18.86 -5.31
N GLU A 25 -5.10 18.70 -4.02
CA GLU A 25 -6.05 18.06 -3.12
C GLU A 25 -7.31 18.91 -2.93
N ILE A 26 -7.16 20.24 -2.81
CA ILE A 26 -8.29 21.17 -2.76
C ILE A 26 -9.12 21.08 -4.05
N ASP A 27 -8.48 21.05 -5.22
CA ASP A 27 -9.18 20.94 -6.50
C ASP A 27 -9.89 19.60 -6.66
N PHE A 28 -9.25 18.50 -6.23
CA PHE A 28 -9.88 17.17 -6.17
C PHE A 28 -11.12 17.19 -5.26
N LEU A 29 -11.00 17.73 -4.05
CA LEU A 29 -12.12 17.83 -3.11
C LEU A 29 -13.24 18.71 -3.67
N ARG A 30 -12.92 19.81 -4.36
CA ARG A 30 -13.90 20.69 -5.01
C ARG A 30 -14.61 20.01 -6.17
N ALA A 31 -13.88 19.36 -7.07
CA ALA A 31 -14.46 18.62 -8.19
C ALA A 31 -15.36 17.48 -7.70
N ARG A 32 -14.92 16.77 -6.66
CA ARG A 32 -15.72 15.74 -5.98
C ARG A 32 -16.96 16.31 -5.31
N LEU A 33 -16.86 17.45 -4.63
CA LEU A 33 -18.01 18.14 -4.03
C LEU A 33 -19.01 18.59 -5.10
N GLN A 34 -18.53 19.20 -6.19
CA GLN A 34 -19.35 19.66 -7.32
C GLN A 34 -20.06 18.52 -8.04
N ALA A 35 -19.44 17.34 -8.13
CA ALA A 35 -20.08 16.14 -8.67
C ALA A 35 -21.21 15.60 -7.76
N HIS A 36 -21.38 16.10 -6.53
CA HIS A 36 -22.17 15.46 -5.48
C HIS A 36 -23.29 16.29 -4.80
N GLU A 37 -23.62 17.54 -5.17
CA GLU A 37 -24.78 18.25 -4.57
C GLU A 37 -25.99 18.27 -5.53
N GLN A 38 -27.19 17.77 -5.17
CA GLN A 38 -27.97 18.17 -3.98
C GLN A 38 -28.49 17.05 -3.04
N HIS A 39 -28.45 15.74 -3.36
CA HIS A 39 -29.07 14.70 -2.50
C HIS A 39 -28.31 13.35 -2.39
N GLY A 40 -27.03 13.30 -2.75
CA GLY A 40 -26.24 12.06 -2.64
C GLY A 40 -25.53 11.91 -1.29
N PRO A 41 -25.43 10.69 -0.70
CA PRO A 41 -24.63 10.49 0.50
C PRO A 41 -23.16 10.86 0.24
N GLN A 42 -22.61 11.73 1.08
CA GLN A 42 -21.18 12.06 1.05
C GLN A 42 -20.38 10.77 1.22
N PRO A 43 -19.42 10.46 0.34
CA PRO A 43 -18.55 9.32 0.57
C PRO A 43 -17.76 9.55 1.85
N PRO A 44 -17.58 8.52 2.69
CA PRO A 44 -17.03 8.71 4.02
C PRO A 44 -15.62 9.30 3.89
N ILE A 45 -15.42 10.47 4.51
CA ILE A 45 -14.15 10.75 5.19
C ILE A 45 -13.84 9.46 5.92
N LEU A 46 -12.72 8.80 5.58
CA LEU A 46 -12.34 7.52 6.17
C LEU A 46 -12.70 7.55 7.66
N PRO A 47 -13.59 6.67 8.14
CA PRO A 47 -14.08 6.80 9.49
C PRO A 47 -12.89 6.76 10.46
N PRO A 48 -13.01 7.45 11.61
CA PRO A 48 -11.87 7.66 12.49
C PRO A 48 -11.24 6.30 12.85
N PRO A 49 -9.91 6.18 13.00
CA PRO A 49 -9.26 4.90 13.26
C PRO A 49 -9.84 4.09 14.42
N GLY A 50 -10.48 4.74 15.40
CA GLY A 50 -11.21 4.08 16.49
C GLY A 50 -12.43 3.24 16.06
N SER A 51 -12.93 3.40 14.83
CA SER A 51 -13.98 2.57 14.25
C SER A 51 -13.44 1.26 13.64
N LEU A 52 -12.12 1.10 13.53
CA LEU A 52 -11.52 -0.15 13.05
C LEU A 52 -11.84 -1.26 14.06
N ARG A 53 -12.46 -2.33 13.56
CA ARG A 53 -12.68 -3.58 14.27
C ARG A 53 -11.91 -4.69 13.54
N PRO A 54 -10.55 -4.65 13.53
CA PRO A 54 -9.76 -5.69 12.87
C PRO A 54 -10.08 -7.05 13.48
N GLU A 55 -10.23 -8.05 12.62
CA GLU A 55 -10.11 -9.43 13.06
C GLU A 55 -8.62 -9.70 13.31
N LEU A 56 -8.21 -9.57 14.57
CA LEU A 56 -6.83 -9.73 14.98
C LEU A 56 -6.40 -11.19 14.84
N GLN A 57 -5.24 -11.41 14.22
CA GLN A 57 -4.66 -12.74 14.09
C GLN A 57 -3.74 -13.04 15.28
N PRO A 58 -3.72 -14.29 15.78
CA PRO A 58 -2.80 -14.66 16.84
C PRO A 58 -1.36 -14.58 16.34
N ARG A 59 -0.44 -14.11 17.20
CA ARG A 59 0.99 -14.02 16.87
C ARG A 59 1.60 -15.38 16.47
N ALA A 60 1.12 -16.47 17.06
CA ALA A 60 1.45 -17.86 16.71
C ALA A 60 2.95 -18.15 16.46
N GLY A 61 3.85 -17.51 17.22
CA GLY A 61 5.31 -17.66 17.09
C GLY A 61 5.92 -17.05 15.83
N ARG A 62 5.14 -16.36 14.99
CA ARG A 62 5.64 -15.68 13.79
C ARG A 62 6.37 -14.40 14.15
N ALA A 63 7.43 -14.09 13.39
CA ALA A 63 8.07 -12.78 13.47
C ALA A 63 7.06 -11.68 13.11
N THR A 64 7.13 -10.55 13.80
CA THR A 64 6.22 -9.42 13.63
C THR A 64 7.00 -8.11 13.48
N LEU A 65 6.34 -7.12 12.91
CA LEU A 65 6.89 -5.79 12.68
C LEU A 65 5.87 -4.74 13.12
N TRP A 66 6.34 -3.69 13.79
CA TRP A 66 5.55 -2.50 14.05
C TRP A 66 5.68 -1.50 12.90
N LYS A 67 4.55 -1.06 12.36
CA LYS A 67 4.44 0.07 11.44
C LYS A 67 3.84 1.27 12.16
N THR A 68 4.30 2.46 11.79
CA THR A 68 3.72 3.74 12.21
C THR A 68 3.23 4.46 10.96
N ALA A 69 1.93 4.68 10.86
CA ALA A 69 1.34 5.50 9.82
C ALA A 69 1.79 6.96 10.02
N ARG A 70 2.17 7.62 8.92
CA ARG A 70 2.67 9.00 8.94
C ARG A 70 1.90 9.84 7.95
N THR A 71 1.71 11.11 8.28
CA THR A 71 1.17 12.09 7.34
C THR A 71 2.09 12.21 6.13
N ARG A 72 1.57 11.87 4.95
CA ARG A 72 2.31 11.82 3.67
C ARG A 72 1.56 12.59 2.58
N LEU A 73 1.12 13.82 2.89
CA LEU A 73 0.36 14.68 1.95
C LEU A 73 1.03 14.87 0.58
N LEU A 74 2.37 14.83 0.52
CA LEU A 74 3.11 14.93 -0.73
C LEU A 74 3.11 13.66 -1.59
N TRP A 75 2.97 12.50 -0.95
CA TRP A 75 3.20 11.18 -1.54
C TRP A 75 1.93 10.39 -1.74
N SER A 76 1.03 10.39 -0.75
CA SER A 76 -0.28 9.71 -0.82
C SER A 76 -1.45 10.68 -0.73
N GLY A 77 -1.21 11.95 -0.36
CA GLY A 77 -2.30 12.90 -0.07
C GLY A 77 -2.99 12.67 1.26
N LEU A 78 -2.55 11.68 2.05
CA LEU A 78 -3.23 11.26 3.28
C LEU A 78 -2.60 11.84 4.55
N THR A 79 -3.45 12.08 5.56
CA THR A 79 -3.05 12.26 6.96
C THR A 79 -2.60 10.92 7.57
N ALA A 80 -1.99 10.95 8.76
CA ALA A 80 -1.61 9.73 9.47
C ALA A 80 -2.82 8.84 9.79
N ASP A 81 -3.94 9.43 10.24
CA ASP A 81 -5.20 8.71 10.50
C ASP A 81 -5.73 8.01 9.25
N GLN A 82 -5.77 8.74 8.13
CA GLN A 82 -6.24 8.22 6.86
C GLN A 82 -5.35 7.09 6.34
N ALA A 83 -4.02 7.26 6.45
CA ALA A 83 -3.06 6.22 6.06
C ALA A 83 -3.21 4.97 6.94
N LEU A 84 -3.34 5.13 8.26
CA LEU A 84 -3.59 4.01 9.17
C LEU A 84 -4.88 3.28 8.78
N TYR A 85 -5.96 4.04 8.57
CA TYR A 85 -7.25 3.47 8.23
C TYR A 85 -7.20 2.70 6.91
N LEU A 86 -6.65 3.31 5.86
CA LEU A 86 -6.53 2.70 4.53
C LEU A 86 -5.77 1.38 4.61
N GLU A 87 -4.57 1.40 5.18
CA GLU A 87 -3.72 0.21 5.24
C GLU A 87 -4.36 -0.89 6.10
N CYS A 88 -4.94 -0.55 7.25
CA CYS A 88 -5.64 -1.54 8.09
C CYS A 88 -6.86 -2.12 7.37
N THR A 89 -7.61 -1.31 6.62
CA THR A 89 -8.78 -1.77 5.86
C THR A 89 -8.36 -2.73 4.75
N CYS A 90 -7.31 -2.42 4.00
CA CYS A 90 -6.76 -3.31 2.98
C CYS A 90 -6.38 -4.67 3.58
N LEU A 91 -5.57 -4.68 4.64
CA LEU A 91 -5.10 -5.93 5.25
C LEU A 91 -6.24 -6.74 5.88
N GLN A 92 -7.24 -6.08 6.49
CA GLN A 92 -8.41 -6.77 7.04
C GLN A 92 -9.24 -7.46 5.95
N ARG A 93 -9.49 -6.78 4.83
CA ARG A 93 -10.26 -7.34 3.72
C ARG A 93 -9.52 -8.50 3.06
N LEU A 94 -8.22 -8.32 2.82
CA LEU A 94 -7.37 -9.39 2.30
C LEU A 94 -7.36 -10.59 3.26
N ALA A 95 -7.25 -10.37 4.57
CA ALA A 95 -7.23 -11.47 5.54
C ALA A 95 -8.49 -12.36 5.47
N ARG A 96 -9.68 -11.79 5.30
CA ARG A 96 -10.96 -12.53 5.23
C ARG A 96 -11.03 -13.52 4.08
N GLU A 97 -10.42 -13.18 2.95
CA GLU A 97 -10.38 -14.03 1.76
C GLU A 97 -9.32 -15.14 1.86
N THR A 98 -8.39 -15.05 2.82
CA THR A 98 -7.40 -16.11 3.06
C THR A 98 -7.91 -17.08 4.11
N GLY A 99 -8.08 -18.35 3.73
CA GLY A 99 -8.17 -19.44 4.71
C GLY A 99 -6.93 -19.47 5.64
N ARG A 100 -6.95 -20.30 6.70
CA ARG A 100 -5.90 -20.39 7.73
C ARG A 100 -4.48 -20.78 7.24
N ALA A 101 -4.28 -20.99 5.94
CA ALA A 101 -2.98 -21.26 5.33
C ALA A 101 -2.09 -20.01 5.25
N ARG A 102 -0.83 -20.16 4.81
CA ARG A 102 0.12 -19.05 4.65
C ARG A 102 -0.45 -17.96 3.73
N SER A 103 -0.68 -16.78 4.28
CA SER A 103 -1.23 -15.64 3.54
C SER A 103 -0.15 -14.98 2.67
N HIS A 104 -0.52 -14.52 1.49
CA HIS A 104 0.33 -13.70 0.63
C HIS A 104 0.38 -12.21 1.06
N PHE A 105 -0.24 -11.88 2.19
CA PHE A 105 -0.35 -10.52 2.71
C PHE A 105 -0.03 -10.47 4.21
N PRO A 106 0.50 -9.36 4.73
CA PRO A 106 0.61 -9.12 6.16
C PRO A 106 -0.73 -9.27 6.88
N GLN A 107 -0.70 -9.93 8.04
CA GLN A 107 -1.86 -10.06 8.92
C GLN A 107 -1.71 -9.12 10.10
N ILE A 108 -2.78 -8.41 10.45
CA ILE A 108 -2.79 -7.49 11.60
C ILE A 108 -2.84 -8.31 12.90
N ILE A 109 -1.89 -8.04 13.80
CA ILE A 109 -1.80 -8.64 15.13
C ILE A 109 -2.38 -7.70 16.18
N THR A 110 -2.13 -6.40 16.07
CA THR A 110 -2.59 -5.39 17.04
C THR A 110 -2.64 -4.02 16.37
N ILE A 111 -3.55 -3.15 16.82
CA ILE A 111 -3.60 -1.73 16.41
C ILE A 111 -3.58 -0.86 17.67
N ARG A 112 -2.81 0.24 17.63
CA ARG A 112 -2.80 1.33 18.61
C ARG A 112 -3.20 2.62 17.89
N PRO A 113 -4.51 2.88 17.74
CA PRO A 113 -4.99 4.02 16.96
C PRO A 113 -4.47 5.37 17.46
N ALA A 114 -4.40 5.56 18.78
CA ALA A 114 -3.90 6.80 19.39
C ALA A 114 -2.45 7.14 18.99
N ASP A 115 -1.62 6.11 18.75
CA ASP A 115 -0.23 6.25 18.36
C ASP A 115 -0.02 6.16 16.84
N HIS A 116 -1.11 6.01 16.06
CA HIS A 116 -1.07 5.71 14.62
C HIS A 116 -0.23 4.47 14.29
N CYS A 117 -0.18 3.49 15.20
CA CYS A 117 0.71 2.34 15.09
C CYS A 117 -0.08 1.04 14.98
N PHE A 118 0.50 0.05 14.31
CA PHE A 118 -0.06 -1.29 14.22
C PHE A 118 1.04 -2.32 14.01
N GLU A 119 0.79 -3.52 14.49
CA GLU A 119 1.69 -4.67 14.39
C GLU A 119 1.17 -5.63 13.33
N ILE A 120 2.07 -6.09 12.46
CA ILE A 120 1.77 -7.03 11.38
C ILE A 120 2.74 -8.20 11.37
N THR A 121 2.36 -9.31 10.72
CA THR A 121 3.28 -10.41 10.44
C THR A 121 4.40 -9.99 9.49
N HIS A 122 5.63 -10.40 9.81
CA HIS A 122 6.79 -10.22 8.94
C HIS A 122 6.76 -11.24 7.79
N GLN A 123 7.01 -10.79 6.56
CA GLN A 123 6.87 -11.61 5.34
C GLN A 123 8.20 -12.07 4.71
N GLY A 124 9.33 -11.82 5.39
CA GLY A 124 10.66 -12.09 4.85
C GLY A 124 11.28 -10.86 4.21
N PRO A 125 12.47 -11.00 3.59
CA PRO A 125 13.14 -9.92 2.89
C PRO A 125 12.39 -9.54 1.61
N THR A 126 12.47 -8.27 1.26
CA THR A 126 11.98 -7.77 -0.03
C THR A 126 12.87 -8.25 -1.17
N VAL A 127 12.32 -8.37 -2.38
CA VAL A 127 13.07 -8.68 -3.60
C VAL A 127 14.21 -7.68 -3.78
N ARG A 128 13.97 -6.40 -3.50
CA ARG A 128 15.00 -5.36 -3.55
C ARG A 128 16.19 -5.68 -2.63
N GLU A 129 15.94 -6.03 -1.37
CA GLU A 129 17.00 -6.38 -0.41
C GLU A 129 17.75 -7.64 -0.85
N MET A 130 17.04 -8.63 -1.38
CA MET A 130 17.66 -9.85 -1.92
C MET A 130 18.56 -9.57 -3.12
N VAL A 131 18.12 -8.74 -4.07
CA VAL A 131 18.95 -8.32 -5.22
C VAL A 131 20.20 -7.60 -4.74
N GLN A 132 20.07 -6.67 -3.79
CA GLN A 132 21.20 -5.92 -3.21
C GLN A 132 22.19 -6.83 -2.48
N ALA A 133 21.70 -7.87 -1.80
CA ALA A 133 22.52 -8.87 -1.12
C ALA A 133 23.06 -9.97 -2.06
N GLY A 134 22.73 -9.95 -3.35
CA GLY A 134 23.09 -11.03 -4.28
C GLY A 134 22.42 -12.37 -3.97
N SER A 135 21.37 -12.37 -3.15
CA SER A 135 20.64 -13.58 -2.75
C SER A 135 19.70 -14.05 -3.86
N ARG A 136 19.55 -15.37 -3.97
CA ARG A 136 18.61 -16.05 -4.88
C ARG A 136 17.86 -17.12 -4.10
N VAL A 137 16.58 -17.28 -4.41
CA VAL A 137 15.72 -18.30 -3.78
C VAL A 137 14.86 -18.94 -4.86
N PRO A 138 14.73 -20.28 -4.89
CA PRO A 138 13.76 -20.95 -5.74
C PRO A 138 12.33 -20.51 -5.36
N VAL A 139 11.59 -19.99 -6.33
CA VAL A 139 10.17 -19.64 -6.15
C VAL A 139 9.35 -20.73 -6.84
N PRO A 140 8.70 -21.63 -6.10
CA PRO A 140 7.85 -22.67 -6.68
C PRO A 140 6.58 -22.06 -7.25
N ASP A 141 6.20 -22.48 -8.46
CA ASP A 141 4.97 -22.06 -9.16
C ASP A 141 4.67 -20.56 -9.07
N PRO A 142 5.59 -19.67 -9.49
CA PRO A 142 5.43 -18.22 -9.30
C PRO A 142 4.16 -17.69 -9.96
N GLU A 143 3.75 -18.25 -11.10
CA GLU A 143 2.51 -17.92 -11.80
C GLU A 143 1.28 -18.23 -10.95
N ALA A 144 1.24 -19.39 -10.28
CA ALA A 144 0.13 -19.77 -9.42
C ALA A 144 0.06 -18.89 -8.16
N GLN A 145 1.21 -18.56 -7.56
CA GLN A 145 1.24 -17.64 -6.42
C GLN A 145 0.77 -16.24 -6.80
N VAL A 146 1.24 -15.71 -7.94
CA VAL A 146 0.83 -14.39 -8.45
C VAL A 146 -0.66 -14.37 -8.81
N SER A 147 -1.20 -15.43 -9.43
CA SER A 147 -2.64 -15.54 -9.69
C SER A 147 -3.44 -15.42 -8.40
N ARG A 148 -3.09 -16.20 -7.36
CA ARG A 148 -3.77 -16.16 -6.06
C ARG A 148 -3.72 -14.77 -5.42
N ILE A 149 -2.55 -14.10 -5.48
CA ILE A 149 -2.39 -12.72 -4.99
C ILE A 149 -3.37 -11.79 -5.69
N VAL A 150 -3.46 -11.86 -7.01
CA VAL A 150 -4.31 -10.99 -7.82
C VAL A 150 -5.79 -11.29 -7.62
N ASP A 151 -6.18 -12.58 -7.62
CA ASP A 151 -7.54 -13.02 -7.40
C ASP A 151 -8.05 -12.57 -6.02
N GLN A 152 -7.20 -12.68 -4.99
CA GLN A 152 -7.52 -12.24 -3.64
C GLN A 152 -7.67 -10.70 -3.54
N MET A 153 -6.81 -9.94 -4.22
CA MET A 153 -6.97 -8.48 -4.32
C MET A 153 -8.27 -8.11 -5.02
N ARG A 154 -8.61 -8.79 -6.12
CA ARG A 154 -9.85 -8.55 -6.88
C ARG A 154 -11.10 -8.89 -6.04
N ALA A 155 -11.10 -10.04 -5.36
CA ALA A 155 -12.21 -10.48 -4.50
C ALA A 155 -12.42 -9.55 -3.29
N SER A 156 -11.35 -9.02 -2.71
CA SER A 156 -11.41 -8.09 -1.58
C SER A 156 -11.69 -6.62 -1.98
N GLY A 157 -11.75 -6.34 -3.29
CA GLY A 157 -11.88 -4.97 -3.82
C GLY A 157 -10.67 -4.10 -3.55
N VAL A 158 -9.49 -4.67 -3.28
CA VAL A 158 -8.26 -3.93 -2.96
C VAL A 158 -7.37 -3.83 -4.19
N VAL A 159 -6.85 -2.63 -4.46
CA VAL A 159 -5.83 -2.40 -5.49
C VAL A 159 -4.57 -1.82 -4.86
N HIS A 160 -3.44 -2.50 -5.03
CA HIS A 160 -2.12 -1.98 -4.65
C HIS A 160 -1.56 -1.08 -5.75
N LEU A 161 -1.19 0.15 -5.41
CA LEU A 161 -0.92 1.22 -6.38
C LEU A 161 0.53 1.73 -6.35
N ASP A 162 1.40 1.08 -5.58
CA ASP A 162 2.81 1.47 -5.41
C ASP A 162 3.78 0.30 -5.62
N MET A 163 3.38 -0.69 -6.42
CA MET A 163 4.29 -1.74 -6.85
C MET A 163 5.26 -1.18 -7.90
N LEU A 164 6.56 -1.28 -7.63
CA LEU A 164 7.63 -0.81 -8.51
C LEU A 164 8.51 -1.97 -8.97
N ALA A 165 9.11 -1.81 -10.14
CA ALA A 165 10.00 -2.82 -10.74
C ALA A 165 11.24 -3.14 -9.89
N ASP A 166 11.60 -2.30 -8.89
CA ASP A 166 12.69 -2.57 -7.95
C ASP A 166 12.34 -3.63 -6.90
N GLY A 167 11.07 -4.04 -6.81
CA GLY A 167 10.61 -5.10 -5.91
C GLY A 167 10.59 -4.72 -4.44
N ARG A 168 10.60 -3.43 -4.09
CA ARG A 168 10.61 -2.99 -2.67
C ARG A 168 9.35 -3.39 -1.87
N ASN A 169 8.24 -3.64 -2.56
CA ASN A 169 6.95 -3.99 -1.95
C ASN A 169 6.57 -5.47 -2.19
N LEU A 170 7.50 -6.29 -2.68
CA LEU A 170 7.34 -7.71 -2.90
C LEU A 170 8.37 -8.47 -2.06
N CYS A 171 7.94 -9.41 -1.22
CA CYS A 171 8.80 -10.25 -0.39
C CYS A 171 8.84 -11.68 -0.92
N VAL A 172 9.98 -12.34 -0.69
CA VAL A 172 10.14 -13.79 -0.93
C VAL A 172 10.79 -14.40 0.32
N SER A 173 10.09 -15.30 0.98
CA SER A 173 10.63 -16.04 2.13
C SER A 173 11.64 -17.10 1.70
N ALA A 174 12.38 -17.65 2.66
CA ALA A 174 13.43 -18.64 2.39
C ALA A 174 12.94 -19.93 1.69
N ASP A 175 11.65 -20.25 1.82
CA ASP A 175 10.99 -21.37 1.15
C ASP A 175 10.21 -20.98 -0.10
N GLY A 176 10.43 -19.77 -0.63
CA GLY A 176 9.89 -19.33 -1.92
C GLY A 176 8.44 -18.85 -1.88
N HIS A 177 7.86 -18.58 -0.70
CA HIS A 177 6.52 -17.98 -0.59
C HIS A 177 6.59 -16.48 -0.91
N VAL A 178 5.75 -16.04 -1.83
CA VAL A 178 5.68 -14.65 -2.32
C VAL A 178 4.66 -13.87 -1.49
N SER A 179 4.97 -12.63 -1.12
CA SER A 179 4.02 -11.78 -0.40
C SER A 179 4.09 -10.31 -0.82
N VAL A 180 2.94 -9.66 -0.93
CA VAL A 180 2.84 -8.22 -1.22
C VAL A 180 2.68 -7.46 0.08
N ILE A 181 3.47 -6.41 0.26
CA ILE A 181 3.48 -5.57 1.46
C ILE A 181 3.23 -4.09 1.12
N ASP A 182 3.05 -3.30 2.17
CA ASP A 182 2.95 -1.84 2.14
C ASP A 182 1.78 -1.27 1.30
N PHE A 183 0.62 -1.10 1.95
CA PHE A 183 -0.60 -0.57 1.32
C PHE A 183 -0.80 0.93 1.60
N ASP A 184 0.31 1.68 1.78
CA ASP A 184 0.33 3.14 1.99
C ASP A 184 -0.31 3.92 0.82
N ILE A 185 -0.32 3.34 -0.38
CA ILE A 185 -0.98 3.86 -1.58
C ILE A 185 -1.78 2.70 -2.18
N ALA A 186 -3.08 2.72 -1.94
CA ALA A 186 -4.02 1.71 -2.38
C ALA A 186 -5.39 2.35 -2.65
N SER A 187 -6.24 1.64 -3.39
CA SER A 187 -7.68 1.93 -3.46
C SER A 187 -8.49 0.74 -2.93
N VAL A 188 -9.69 1.05 -2.47
CA VAL A 188 -10.66 0.06 -1.97
C VAL A 188 -11.97 0.30 -2.69
N ASP A 189 -12.56 -0.75 -3.27
CA ASP A 189 -13.78 -0.72 -4.08
C ASP A 189 -13.71 0.27 -5.25
N GLY A 190 -12.51 0.45 -5.83
CA GLY A 190 -12.27 1.42 -6.90
C GLY A 190 -12.31 2.89 -6.44
N VAL A 191 -12.43 3.16 -5.14
CA VAL A 191 -12.52 4.52 -4.59
C VAL A 191 -11.12 5.07 -4.31
N ALA A 192 -10.82 6.24 -4.89
CA ALA A 192 -9.65 7.02 -4.54
C ALA A 192 -9.90 7.94 -3.34
N TYR A 193 -9.01 7.86 -2.34
CA TYR A 193 -9.10 8.65 -1.11
C TYR A 193 -8.31 9.97 -1.15
N SER A 194 -7.62 10.24 -2.25
CA SER A 194 -6.92 11.51 -2.53
C SER A 194 -6.72 11.68 -4.04
N GLY A 195 -6.44 12.91 -4.48
CA GLY A 195 -6.10 13.17 -5.88
C GLY A 195 -4.74 12.59 -6.31
N MET A 196 -3.91 12.15 -5.36
CA MET A 196 -2.72 11.36 -5.67
C MET A 196 -3.08 9.91 -5.96
N ILE A 197 -3.87 9.28 -5.08
CA ILE A 197 -4.32 7.89 -5.25
C ILE A 197 -5.12 7.75 -6.54
N GLU A 198 -5.97 8.73 -6.88
CA GLU A 198 -6.71 8.75 -8.15
C GLU A 198 -5.79 8.65 -9.36
N ARG A 199 -4.71 9.44 -9.41
CA ARG A 199 -3.74 9.38 -10.51
C ARG A 199 -3.02 8.05 -10.60
N HIS A 200 -2.69 7.45 -9.45
CA HIS A 200 -2.10 6.11 -9.45
C HIS A 200 -3.11 5.06 -9.93
N LEU A 201 -4.38 5.18 -9.55
CA LEU A 201 -5.46 4.29 -9.98
C LEU A 201 -5.71 4.40 -11.49
N THR A 202 -5.72 5.61 -12.05
CA THR A 202 -5.78 5.82 -13.51
C THR A 202 -4.63 5.10 -14.22
N ARG A 203 -3.39 5.28 -13.77
CA ARG A 203 -2.21 4.59 -14.33
C ARG A 203 -2.29 3.08 -14.22
N PHE A 204 -2.84 2.58 -13.11
CA PHE A 204 -3.07 1.15 -12.92
C PHE A 204 -4.00 0.62 -14.02
N HIS A 205 -5.11 1.30 -14.30
CA HIS A 205 -6.01 0.93 -15.39
C HIS A 205 -5.37 1.05 -16.77
N GLU A 206 -4.64 2.13 -17.05
CA GLU A 206 -3.87 2.32 -18.29
C GLU A 206 -2.83 1.23 -18.52
N SER A 207 -2.30 0.65 -17.43
CA SER A 207 -1.31 -0.44 -17.47
C SER A 207 -1.93 -1.83 -17.61
N GLY A 208 -3.25 -1.93 -17.86
CA GLY A 208 -3.95 -3.22 -17.97
C GLY A 208 -4.51 -3.76 -16.65
N GLY A 209 -4.59 -2.92 -15.61
CA GLY A 209 -5.16 -3.27 -14.31
C GLY A 209 -4.48 -4.46 -13.66
N HIS A 210 -5.29 -5.43 -13.20
CA HIS A 210 -4.80 -6.61 -12.49
C HIS A 210 -3.90 -7.51 -13.35
N ASP A 211 -4.13 -7.59 -14.67
CA ASP A 211 -3.31 -8.44 -15.56
C ASP A 211 -1.93 -7.81 -15.79
N GLY A 212 -1.90 -6.48 -15.92
CA GLY A 212 -0.65 -5.71 -15.94
C GLY A 212 0.11 -5.81 -14.62
N TYR A 213 -0.60 -5.77 -13.50
CA TYR A 213 -0.03 -5.96 -12.17
C TYR A 213 0.57 -7.37 -11.99
N ALA A 214 -0.14 -8.42 -12.41
CA ALA A 214 0.37 -9.80 -12.41
C ALA A 214 1.68 -9.91 -13.22
N SER A 215 1.69 -9.34 -14.42
CA SER A 215 2.86 -9.30 -15.30
C SER A 215 4.05 -8.58 -14.64
N LEU A 216 3.80 -7.47 -13.95
CA LEU A 216 4.81 -6.75 -13.19
C LEU A 216 5.38 -7.61 -12.04
N LEU A 217 4.54 -8.28 -11.26
CA LEU A 217 5.00 -9.16 -10.18
C LEU A 217 5.91 -10.28 -10.71
N LEU A 218 5.51 -10.96 -11.78
CA LEU A 218 6.32 -12.02 -12.40
C LEU A 218 7.67 -11.48 -12.88
N LYS A 219 7.69 -10.30 -13.51
CA LYS A 219 8.93 -9.63 -13.92
C LYS A 219 9.84 -9.28 -12.73
N ILE A 220 9.28 -8.89 -11.59
CA ILE A 220 10.05 -8.63 -10.38
C ILE A 220 10.67 -9.93 -9.84
N LEU A 221 9.90 -11.02 -9.78
CA LEU A 221 10.37 -12.31 -9.27
C LEU A 221 11.52 -12.90 -10.09
N GLN A 222 11.60 -12.63 -11.39
CA GLN A 222 12.72 -13.04 -12.25
C GLN A 222 14.09 -12.52 -11.76
N GLN A 223 14.13 -11.43 -10.98
CA GLN A 223 15.38 -10.84 -10.49
C GLN A 223 16.06 -11.67 -9.38
N VAL A 224 15.29 -12.51 -8.68
CA VAL A 224 15.77 -13.29 -7.51
C VAL A 224 15.61 -14.79 -7.67
N ARG A 225 15.06 -15.25 -8.79
CA ARG A 225 14.88 -16.67 -9.07
C ARG A 225 16.25 -17.34 -9.27
N ALA A 226 16.48 -18.40 -8.49
CA ALA A 226 17.62 -19.30 -8.64
C ALA A 226 17.44 -20.23 -9.85
#